data_AF-A0A0C3P9T8-F1
#
_entry.id   AF-A0A0C3P9T8-F1
#
_cell.length_a   1.000
_cell.length_b   1.000
_cell.length_c   1.000
_cell.angle_alpha   90.00
_cell.angle_beta   90.00
_cell.angle_gamma   90.00
#
_symmetry.space_group_name_H-M   'P 1'
#
loop_
_entity.id
_entity.type
_entity.pdbx_description
1 polymer ?
#
loop_
_entity_poly.entity_id
_entity_poly.type
_entity_poly.pdbx_seq_one_letter_code
_entity_poly.pdbx_strand_id
1 'polypeptide(L)'
;MLIFDNKEPDEDIATQVQLLLEQFFNDMLQESLNKKATSEGSWTNIPPQQQTQEATETLYQSFALPFLAAQYIFCTGQQWDHSHCLFPSQLPTTIRQNFHKCMYYHKWLDLIALLGVQTCNRVQAAIRQKFSTLVWIPFTGSDRIWCTGPMTGRGWFTLPEGHPPAGPQIALNLNLNARHLGLGKPFLWVMPTSNHADDIMDGEDEDGNELPAAPRAAIQHEDEGDGRRSLL
;
A
#
# COMPACT_ATOMS: atom_id res chain seq x y z
N MET A 1 -40.42 27.78 13.98
CA MET A 1 -40.47 27.34 12.58
C MET A 1 -39.31 26.40 12.37
N LEU A 2 -39.64 25.13 12.13
CA LEU A 2 -38.77 23.95 12.10
C LEU A 2 -37.72 24.04 10.99
N ILE A 3 -36.54 23.46 11.19
CA ILE A 3 -36.05 22.28 10.42
C ILE A 3 -35.10 21.50 11.35
N PHE A 4 -35.60 20.43 11.98
CA PHE A 4 -34.71 19.33 12.36
C PHE A 4 -34.48 18.56 11.08
N ASP A 5 -33.25 18.63 10.57
CA ASP A 5 -32.79 17.91 9.39
C ASP A 5 -32.78 16.42 9.74
N ASN A 6 -33.96 15.80 9.66
CA ASN A 6 -34.18 14.40 9.94
C ASN A 6 -33.70 13.63 8.71
N LYS A 7 -32.39 13.63 8.50
CA LYS A 7 -31.72 12.76 7.54
C LYS A 7 -32.12 11.33 7.91
N GLU A 8 -32.72 10.60 6.96
CA GLU A 8 -33.15 9.24 7.24
C GLU A 8 -31.96 8.42 7.75
N PRO A 9 -32.11 7.59 8.79
CA PRO A 9 -31.00 6.85 9.40
C PRO A 9 -30.25 5.97 8.40
N ASP A 10 -30.91 5.54 7.31
CA ASP A 10 -30.29 4.77 6.25
C ASP A 10 -29.34 5.61 5.35
N GLU A 11 -29.59 6.92 5.18
CA GLU A 11 -28.72 7.82 4.41
C GLU A 11 -27.41 8.13 5.15
N ASP A 12 -27.48 8.24 6.48
CA ASP A 12 -26.32 8.41 7.35
C ASP A 12 -25.42 7.16 7.30
N ILE A 13 -25.99 5.96 7.41
CA ILE A 13 -25.23 4.70 7.32
C ILE A 13 -24.55 4.56 5.96
N ALA A 14 -25.25 4.87 4.86
CA ALA A 14 -24.65 4.80 3.52
C ALA A 14 -23.44 5.73 3.39
N THR A 15 -23.55 6.96 3.91
CA THR A 15 -22.46 7.94 3.93
C THR A 15 -21.28 7.43 4.76
N GLN A 16 -21.54 6.86 5.94
CA GLN A 16 -20.50 6.29 6.80
C GLN A 16 -19.79 5.11 6.14
N VAL A 17 -20.53 4.23 5.45
CA VAL A 17 -19.94 3.10 4.70
C VAL A 17 -19.07 3.59 3.53
N GLN A 18 -19.47 4.65 2.84
CA GLN A 18 -18.64 5.24 1.80
C GLN A 18 -17.32 5.78 2.37
N LEU A 19 -17.38 6.61 3.42
CA LEU A 19 -16.19 7.15 4.09
C LEU A 19 -15.29 6.04 4.66
N LEU A 20 -15.89 4.94 5.12
CA LEU A 20 -15.18 3.76 5.58
C LEU A 20 -14.40 3.08 4.45
N LEU A 21 -15.00 2.94 3.27
CA LEU A 21 -14.36 2.34 2.09
C LEU A 21 -13.24 3.22 1.55
N GLU A 22 -13.42 4.54 1.51
CA GLU A 22 -12.37 5.50 1.15
C GLU A 22 -11.19 5.38 2.12
N GLN A 23 -11.46 5.29 3.43
CA GLN A 23 -10.43 5.06 4.42
C GLN A 23 -9.73 3.69 4.24
N PHE A 24 -10.49 2.65 3.90
CA PHE A 24 -9.94 1.32 3.65
C PHE A 24 -8.89 1.37 2.54
N PHE A 25 -9.19 1.99 1.40
CA PHE A 25 -8.25 2.09 0.28
C PHE A 25 -6.96 2.81 0.68
N ASN A 26 -7.08 3.86 1.51
CA ASN A 26 -5.96 4.61 2.05
C ASN A 26 -5.08 3.76 2.97
N ASP A 27 -5.70 3.14 3.97
CA ASP A 27 -4.99 2.32 4.96
C ASP A 27 -4.29 1.12 4.32
N MET A 28 -4.88 0.52 3.29
CA MET A 28 -4.24 -0.59 2.57
C MET A 28 -2.90 -0.15 1.98
N LEU A 29 -2.80 1.03 1.37
CA LEU A 29 -1.51 1.53 0.85
C LEU A 29 -0.56 1.93 1.97
N GLN A 30 -1.04 2.67 2.97
CA GLN A 30 -0.19 3.19 4.05
C GLN A 30 0.40 2.07 4.92
N GLU A 31 -0.41 1.06 5.24
CA GLU A 31 -0.02 -0.06 6.09
C GLU A 31 0.55 -1.24 5.31
N SER A 32 0.86 -1.04 4.03
CA SER A 32 1.62 -2.00 3.23
C SER A 32 2.97 -2.29 3.90
N LEU A 33 3.35 -3.57 3.92
CA LEU A 33 4.52 -4.00 4.67
C LEU A 33 5.82 -3.34 4.19
N ASN A 34 6.68 -3.03 5.15
CA ASN A 34 8.09 -2.80 4.88
C ASN A 34 8.77 -4.09 4.42
N LYS A 35 9.85 -3.94 3.67
CA LYS A 35 10.78 -5.03 3.36
C LYS A 35 11.44 -5.55 4.66
N LYS A 36 12.09 -6.72 4.58
CA LYS A 36 12.53 -7.49 5.76
C LYS A 36 13.38 -6.67 6.72
N ALA A 37 14.22 -5.76 6.20
CA ALA A 37 14.90 -4.77 7.01
C ALA A 37 14.19 -3.42 6.91
N THR A 38 14.03 -2.72 8.04
CA THR A 38 13.44 -1.37 8.09
C THR A 38 14.17 -0.39 7.15
N SER A 39 15.46 -0.60 6.91
CA SER A 39 16.29 0.19 5.99
C SER A 39 15.99 -0.03 4.51
N GLU A 40 15.30 -1.10 4.14
CA GLU A 40 15.00 -1.44 2.74
C GLU A 40 13.73 -0.73 2.20
N GLY A 41 12.97 -0.08 3.09
CA GLY A 41 11.78 0.71 2.77
C GLY A 41 10.50 -0.11 2.55
N SER A 42 9.45 0.56 2.09
CA SER A 42 8.15 -0.06 1.79
C SER A 42 8.20 -0.93 0.52
N TRP A 43 7.32 -1.94 0.44
CA TRP A 43 7.03 -2.62 -0.83
C TRP A 43 6.24 -1.75 -1.80
N THR A 44 5.48 -0.77 -1.30
CA THR A 44 4.73 0.17 -2.11
C THR A 44 5.69 1.11 -2.82
N ASN A 45 5.43 1.34 -4.11
CA ASN A 45 6.25 2.25 -4.93
C ASN A 45 5.67 3.66 -5.04
N ILE A 46 4.48 3.89 -4.47
CA ILE A 46 3.88 5.22 -4.32
C ILE A 46 4.54 5.93 -3.13
N PRO A 47 5.16 7.10 -3.34
CA PRO A 47 5.72 7.91 -2.27
C PRO A 47 4.68 8.26 -1.19
N PRO A 48 5.03 8.31 0.11
CA PRO A 48 4.08 8.60 1.19
C PRO A 48 3.22 9.85 0.96
N GLN A 49 3.77 10.88 0.33
CA GLN A 49 3.10 12.15 0.05
C GLN A 49 1.98 12.00 -0.99
N GLN A 50 2.06 11.00 -1.86
CA GLN A 50 1.12 10.74 -2.95
C GLN A 50 0.12 9.63 -2.62
N GLN A 51 0.37 8.83 -1.57
CA GLN A 51 -0.49 7.70 -1.22
C GLN A 51 -1.95 8.10 -0.99
N THR A 52 -2.21 9.22 -0.32
CA THR A 52 -3.59 9.68 -0.09
C THR A 52 -4.34 10.03 -1.39
N GLN A 53 -3.63 10.55 -2.40
CA GLN A 53 -4.21 10.89 -3.69
C GLN A 53 -4.44 9.63 -4.56
N GLU A 54 -3.50 8.68 -4.49
CA GLU A 54 -3.54 7.47 -5.33
C GLU A 54 -4.37 6.33 -4.73
N ALA A 55 -4.67 6.38 -3.43
CA ALA A 55 -5.50 5.42 -2.71
C ALA A 55 -7.00 5.49 -3.08
N THR A 56 -7.30 5.40 -4.36
CA THR A 56 -8.64 5.48 -4.91
C THR A 56 -9.18 4.10 -5.26
N GLU A 57 -10.50 3.97 -5.32
CA GLU A 57 -11.14 2.74 -5.81
C GLU A 57 -10.62 2.34 -7.21
N THR A 58 -10.37 3.31 -8.08
CA THR A 58 -9.87 3.08 -9.44
C THR A 58 -8.55 2.31 -9.45
N LEU A 59 -7.66 2.56 -8.49
CA LEU A 59 -6.43 1.79 -8.34
C LEU A 59 -6.71 0.30 -8.04
N TYR A 60 -7.69 0.02 -7.18
CA TYR A 60 -8.10 -1.34 -6.82
C TYR A 60 -8.94 -2.04 -7.90
N GLN A 61 -9.49 -1.28 -8.85
CA GLN A 61 -10.19 -1.78 -10.04
C GLN A 61 -9.24 -1.97 -11.25
N SER A 62 -7.95 -1.72 -11.09
CA SER A 62 -6.93 -1.87 -12.13
C SER A 62 -6.05 -3.10 -11.91
N PHE A 63 -5.43 -3.61 -12.97
CA PHE A 63 -4.38 -4.64 -12.89
C PHE A 63 -2.98 -4.06 -12.62
N ALA A 64 -2.87 -2.72 -12.52
CA ALA A 64 -1.66 -2.01 -12.18
C ALA A 64 -1.44 -2.07 -10.66
N LEU A 65 -0.53 -2.95 -10.22
CA LEU A 65 -0.24 -3.16 -8.80
C LEU A 65 0.81 -2.14 -8.31
N PRO A 66 0.53 -1.37 -7.25
CA PRO A 66 1.40 -0.27 -6.78
C PRO A 66 2.58 -0.74 -5.92
N PHE A 67 3.28 -1.80 -6.37
CA PHE A 67 4.36 -2.42 -5.60
C PHE A 67 5.65 -2.55 -6.41
N LEU A 68 6.78 -2.64 -5.71
CA LEU A 68 8.09 -2.94 -6.31
C LEU A 68 8.23 -4.42 -6.70
N ALA A 69 7.54 -5.30 -5.99
CA ALA A 69 7.40 -6.72 -6.28
C ALA A 69 6.09 -7.21 -5.66
N ALA A 70 5.51 -8.26 -6.20
CA ALA A 70 4.29 -8.86 -5.65
C ALA A 70 4.22 -10.35 -5.94
N GLN A 71 3.53 -11.07 -5.08
CA GLN A 71 3.12 -12.45 -5.31
C GLN A 71 1.60 -12.43 -5.47
N TYR A 72 1.06 -13.10 -6.47
CA TYR A 72 -0.38 -13.06 -6.69
C TYR A 72 -0.97 -14.42 -7.01
N ILE A 73 -2.23 -14.57 -6.66
CA ILE A 73 -3.06 -15.72 -7.02
C ILE A 73 -4.41 -15.25 -7.54
N PHE A 74 -4.91 -15.96 -8.53
CA PHE A 74 -6.26 -15.78 -9.02
C PHE A 74 -7.24 -16.54 -8.12
N CYS A 75 -8.09 -15.80 -7.42
CA CYS A 75 -9.07 -16.33 -6.48
C CYS A 75 -10.43 -16.55 -7.17
N THR A 76 -10.97 -17.75 -7.03
CA THR A 76 -12.38 -18.07 -7.33
C THR A 76 -13.31 -17.40 -6.32
N GLY A 77 -14.63 -17.34 -6.57
CA GLY A 77 -15.62 -16.76 -5.63
C GLY A 77 -15.42 -17.18 -4.17
N GLN A 78 -15.31 -18.48 -3.90
CA GLN A 78 -15.11 -18.98 -2.53
C GLN A 78 -13.77 -18.53 -1.91
N GLN A 79 -12.71 -18.40 -2.71
CA GLN A 79 -11.41 -17.92 -2.24
C GLN A 79 -11.40 -16.40 -2.04
N TRP A 80 -12.13 -15.66 -2.88
CA TRP A 80 -12.29 -14.21 -2.80
C TRP A 80 -13.08 -13.80 -1.55
N ASP A 81 -14.05 -14.63 -1.15
CA ASP A 81 -14.81 -14.48 0.10
C ASP A 81 -13.93 -14.56 1.36
N HIS A 82 -12.65 -14.95 1.25
CA HIS A 82 -11.71 -14.85 2.38
C HIS A 82 -11.49 -13.39 2.84
N SER A 83 -11.84 -12.41 2.00
CA SER A 83 -11.90 -10.98 2.33
C SER A 83 -12.80 -10.63 3.53
N HIS A 84 -13.66 -11.54 4.00
CA HIS A 84 -14.45 -11.33 5.22
C HIS A 84 -13.61 -11.03 6.46
N CYS A 85 -12.32 -11.40 6.46
CA CYS A 85 -11.40 -11.05 7.54
C CYS A 85 -11.16 -9.53 7.65
N LEU A 86 -11.37 -8.76 6.58
CA LEU A 86 -11.21 -7.31 6.55
C LEU A 86 -12.39 -6.59 7.22
N PHE A 87 -13.60 -7.17 7.13
CA PHE A 87 -14.84 -6.62 7.69
C PHE A 87 -15.57 -7.69 8.50
N PRO A 88 -15.08 -8.04 9.71
CA PRO A 88 -15.67 -9.10 10.52
C PRO A 88 -17.11 -8.78 10.93
N SER A 89 -17.96 -9.80 11.01
CA SER A 89 -19.38 -9.67 11.40
C SER A 89 -19.60 -9.48 12.89
N GLN A 90 -18.55 -9.65 13.69
CA GLN A 90 -18.57 -9.58 15.14
C GLN A 90 -17.28 -8.90 15.61
N LEU A 91 -17.36 -8.28 16.79
CA LEU A 91 -16.18 -7.71 17.44
C LEU A 91 -15.16 -8.84 17.73
N PRO A 92 -13.93 -8.72 17.23
CA PRO A 92 -12.92 -9.73 17.48
C PRO A 92 -12.48 -9.72 18.95
N THR A 93 -12.18 -10.88 19.50
CA THR A 93 -11.60 -11.00 20.86
C THR A 93 -10.12 -10.63 20.91
N THR A 94 -9.44 -10.66 19.77
CA THR A 94 -8.02 -10.34 19.63
C THR A 94 -7.79 -9.51 18.38
N ILE A 95 -7.02 -8.44 18.51
CA ILE A 95 -6.66 -7.60 17.36
C ILE A 95 -5.52 -8.27 16.60
N ARG A 96 -5.76 -8.51 15.31
CA ARG A 96 -4.81 -9.14 14.39
C ARG A 96 -3.69 -8.18 14.00
N GLN A 97 -2.58 -8.70 13.48
CA GLN A 97 -1.43 -7.91 13.06
C GLN A 97 -1.83 -6.90 11.98
N ASN A 98 -1.32 -5.67 12.11
CA ASN A 98 -1.55 -4.51 11.24
C ASN A 98 -2.96 -3.91 11.28
N PHE A 99 -3.99 -4.65 11.71
CA PHE A 99 -5.35 -4.14 11.84
C PHE A 99 -5.47 -2.97 12.83
N HIS A 100 -4.74 -3.00 13.94
CA HIS A 100 -4.75 -1.92 14.94
C HIS A 100 -4.23 -0.58 14.41
N LYS A 101 -3.50 -0.56 13.29
CA LYS A 101 -2.98 0.65 12.67
C LYS A 101 -3.94 1.25 11.64
N CYS A 102 -4.87 0.43 11.16
CA CYS A 102 -5.84 0.83 10.15
C CYS A 102 -7.01 1.58 10.78
N MET A 103 -7.18 2.85 10.43
CA MET A 103 -8.30 3.67 10.87
C MET A 103 -9.66 3.15 10.36
N TYR A 104 -9.73 2.57 9.15
CA TYR A 104 -10.94 1.94 8.64
C TYR A 104 -11.40 0.83 9.59
N TYR A 105 -10.46 0.09 10.17
CA TYR A 105 -10.82 -1.04 11.01
C TYR A 105 -11.46 -0.58 12.31
N HIS A 106 -10.91 0.45 12.96
CA HIS A 106 -11.52 1.05 14.15
C HIS A 106 -12.91 1.59 13.84
N LYS A 107 -13.06 2.37 12.76
CA LYS A 107 -14.35 2.90 12.32
C LYS A 107 -15.37 1.79 12.03
N TRP A 108 -14.92 0.68 11.45
CA TRP A 108 -15.76 -0.49 11.21
C TRP A 108 -16.26 -1.11 12.52
N LEU A 109 -15.36 -1.32 13.49
CA LEU A 109 -15.71 -1.90 14.78
C LEU A 109 -16.70 -1.01 15.55
N ASP A 110 -16.47 0.31 15.53
CA ASP A 110 -17.38 1.29 16.13
C ASP A 110 -18.77 1.24 15.45
N LEU A 111 -18.80 1.18 14.11
CA LEU A 111 -20.04 1.07 13.36
C LEU A 111 -20.82 -0.20 13.73
N ILE A 112 -20.20 -1.38 13.68
CA ILE A 112 -20.93 -2.63 13.98
C ILE A 112 -21.32 -2.78 15.44
N ALA A 113 -20.63 -2.10 16.37
CA ALA A 113 -21.03 -2.06 17.78
C ALA A 113 -22.34 -1.29 18.00
N LEU A 114 -22.63 -0.32 17.13
CA LEU A 114 -23.86 0.49 17.16
C LEU A 114 -25.01 -0.14 16.39
N LEU A 115 -24.71 -0.94 15.36
CA LEU A 115 -25.72 -1.54 14.50
C LEU A 115 -26.34 -2.80 15.12
N GLY A 116 -27.65 -2.98 14.95
CA GLY A 116 -28.32 -4.26 15.18
C GLY A 116 -27.88 -5.32 14.17
N VAL A 117 -27.99 -6.60 14.54
CA VAL A 117 -27.52 -7.76 13.72
C VAL A 117 -28.02 -7.70 12.28
N GLN A 118 -29.30 -7.37 12.06
CA GLN A 118 -29.87 -7.32 10.70
C GLN A 118 -29.28 -6.19 9.85
N THR A 119 -29.07 -5.01 10.43
CA THR A 119 -28.46 -3.88 9.74
C THR A 119 -26.98 -4.13 9.46
N CYS A 120 -26.26 -4.71 10.42
CA CYS A 120 -24.88 -5.14 10.21
C CYS A 120 -24.76 -6.12 9.03
N ASN A 121 -25.63 -7.14 8.94
CA ASN A 121 -25.66 -8.07 7.82
C ASN A 121 -25.91 -7.36 6.47
N ARG A 122 -26.82 -6.37 6.43
CA ARG A 122 -27.09 -5.58 5.22
C ARG A 122 -25.86 -4.75 4.81
N VAL A 123 -25.22 -4.09 5.75
CA VAL A 123 -24.00 -3.30 5.51
C VAL A 123 -22.86 -4.21 5.02
N GLN A 124 -22.66 -5.36 5.64
CA GLN A 124 -21.66 -6.33 5.18
C GLN A 124 -21.95 -6.83 3.77
N ALA A 125 -23.21 -7.12 3.44
CA ALA A 125 -23.59 -7.53 2.09
C ALA A 125 -23.27 -6.42 1.07
N ALA A 126 -23.53 -5.16 1.40
CA ALA A 126 -23.18 -4.02 0.55
C ALA A 126 -21.66 -3.88 0.36
N ILE A 127 -20.87 -4.02 1.42
CA ILE A 127 -19.40 -4.02 1.34
C ILE A 127 -18.90 -5.19 0.48
N ARG A 128 -19.46 -6.39 0.63
CA ARG A 128 -19.10 -7.54 -0.22
C ARG A 128 -19.43 -7.30 -1.69
N GLN A 129 -20.58 -6.71 -1.97
CA GLN A 129 -20.95 -6.32 -3.33
C GLN A 129 -19.98 -5.28 -3.89
N LYS A 130 -19.47 -4.35 -3.07
CA LYS A 130 -18.41 -3.44 -3.49
C LYS A 130 -17.10 -4.19 -3.78
N PHE A 131 -16.71 -5.11 -2.90
CA PHE A 131 -15.49 -5.90 -3.04
C PHE A 131 -15.50 -6.80 -4.28
N SER A 132 -16.67 -7.25 -4.74
CA SER A 132 -16.76 -8.02 -5.98
C SER A 132 -16.44 -7.19 -7.24
N THR A 133 -16.43 -5.86 -7.13
CA THR A 133 -16.01 -4.94 -8.22
C THR A 133 -14.50 -4.69 -8.25
N LEU A 134 -13.77 -5.01 -7.17
CA LEU A 134 -12.33 -4.79 -7.09
C LEU A 134 -11.59 -5.90 -7.84
N VAL A 135 -10.54 -5.52 -8.56
CA VAL A 135 -9.62 -6.44 -9.26
C VAL A 135 -8.68 -7.10 -8.28
N TRP A 136 -8.19 -6.36 -7.30
CA TRP A 136 -7.21 -6.88 -6.35
C TRP A 136 -7.41 -6.35 -4.94
N ILE A 137 -7.00 -7.15 -3.96
CA ILE A 137 -6.93 -6.81 -2.54
C ILE A 137 -5.74 -7.58 -1.91
N PRO A 138 -5.31 -7.26 -0.68
CA PRO A 138 -4.35 -8.09 0.04
C PRO A 138 -4.86 -9.53 0.19
N PHE A 139 -4.00 -10.51 -0.03
CA PHE A 139 -4.28 -11.90 0.34
C PHE A 139 -4.09 -12.06 1.84
N THR A 140 -5.15 -11.79 2.60
CA THR A 140 -5.09 -11.76 4.06
C THR A 140 -4.78 -13.14 4.64
N GLY A 141 -3.95 -13.17 5.67
CA GLY A 141 -3.77 -14.35 6.51
C GLY A 141 -4.84 -14.42 7.61
N SER A 142 -4.87 -15.53 8.35
CA SER A 142 -5.75 -15.67 9.51
C SER A 142 -5.47 -14.63 10.60
N ASP A 143 -4.23 -14.13 10.69
CA ASP A 143 -3.74 -13.26 11.76
C ASP A 143 -3.23 -11.89 11.28
N ARG A 144 -3.28 -11.57 9.97
CA ARG A 144 -2.67 -10.36 9.40
C ARG A 144 -3.32 -9.92 8.08
N ILE A 145 -3.30 -8.62 7.80
CA ILE A 145 -3.77 -8.05 6.53
C ILE A 145 -2.81 -8.41 5.39
N TRP A 146 -1.51 -8.14 5.62
CA TRP A 146 -0.47 -8.30 4.61
C TRP A 146 0.38 -9.53 4.92
N CYS A 147 0.50 -10.42 3.94
CA CYS A 147 1.42 -11.57 3.98
C CYS A 147 2.56 -11.35 2.99
N THR A 148 3.81 -11.59 3.40
CA THR A 148 5.01 -11.44 2.54
C THR A 148 5.87 -12.70 2.48
N GLY A 149 5.45 -13.78 3.16
CA GLY A 149 6.13 -15.07 3.06
C GLY A 149 6.15 -15.56 1.61
N PRO A 150 7.22 -16.26 1.17
CA PRO A 150 7.27 -16.81 -0.17
C PRO A 150 6.20 -17.89 -0.35
N MET A 151 5.41 -17.79 -1.41
CA MET A 151 4.41 -18.78 -1.80
C MET A 151 4.92 -19.60 -2.99
N THR A 152 4.92 -20.93 -2.83
CA THR A 152 5.45 -21.88 -3.83
C THR A 152 4.39 -22.87 -4.32
N GLY A 153 3.11 -22.61 -4.00
CA GLY A 153 1.99 -23.45 -4.39
C GLY A 153 1.55 -23.26 -5.85
N ARG A 154 0.82 -24.25 -6.38
CA ARG A 154 0.19 -24.15 -7.72
C ARG A 154 -0.74 -22.94 -7.76
N GLY A 155 -0.64 -22.14 -8.84
CA GLY A 155 -1.50 -20.99 -9.09
C GLY A 155 -0.99 -19.67 -8.51
N TRP A 156 0.14 -19.70 -7.78
CA TRP A 156 0.87 -18.50 -7.40
C TRP A 156 1.83 -18.07 -8.51
N PHE A 157 1.89 -16.77 -8.72
CA PHE A 157 2.75 -16.10 -9.69
C PHE A 157 3.52 -14.98 -8.99
N THR A 158 4.62 -14.54 -9.60
CA THR A 158 5.48 -13.48 -9.06
C THR A 158 5.65 -12.36 -10.06
N LEU A 159 5.75 -11.14 -9.54
CA LEU A 159 6.15 -9.94 -10.26
C LEU A 159 7.38 -9.32 -9.56
N PRO A 160 8.43 -8.95 -10.31
CA PRO A 160 8.61 -9.19 -11.74
C PRO A 160 8.70 -10.70 -12.07
N GLU A 161 8.29 -11.09 -13.28
CA GLU A 161 8.34 -12.50 -13.70
C GLU A 161 9.78 -13.05 -13.65
N GLY A 162 9.94 -14.33 -13.31
CA GLY A 162 11.23 -15.00 -13.21
C GLY A 162 12.06 -14.67 -11.97
N HIS A 163 11.59 -13.77 -11.10
CA HIS A 163 12.26 -13.45 -9.85
C HIS A 163 11.80 -14.38 -8.70
N PRO A 164 12.66 -14.60 -7.68
CA PRO A 164 12.25 -15.30 -6.47
C PRO A 164 11.01 -14.66 -5.83
N PRO A 165 10.08 -15.45 -5.25
CA PRO A 165 8.88 -14.94 -4.62
C PRO A 165 9.23 -13.95 -3.49
N ALA A 166 8.83 -12.70 -3.69
CA ALA A 166 9.04 -11.60 -2.78
C ALA A 166 7.88 -10.60 -2.88
N GLY A 167 7.74 -9.74 -1.88
CA GLY A 167 6.67 -8.76 -1.84
C GLY A 167 5.36 -9.28 -1.24
N PRO A 168 4.36 -8.39 -1.13
CA PRO A 168 3.04 -8.71 -0.62
C PRO A 168 2.36 -9.78 -1.46
N GLN A 169 1.56 -10.60 -0.81
CA GLN A 169 0.65 -11.55 -1.40
C GLN A 169 -0.68 -10.86 -1.75
N ILE A 170 -1.10 -11.01 -2.99
CA ILE A 170 -2.25 -10.32 -3.58
C ILE A 170 -3.27 -11.35 -4.05
N ALA A 171 -4.53 -11.13 -3.66
CA ALA A 171 -5.67 -11.84 -4.22
C ALA A 171 -6.14 -11.08 -5.46
N LEU A 172 -6.29 -11.79 -6.59
CA LEU A 172 -6.92 -11.26 -7.80
C LEU A 172 -8.30 -11.86 -7.99
N ASN A 173 -9.30 -11.03 -8.28
CA ASN A 173 -10.68 -11.45 -8.44
C ASN A 173 -10.93 -12.06 -9.82
N LEU A 174 -11.12 -13.39 -9.91
CA LEU A 174 -11.47 -14.06 -11.17
C LEU A 174 -12.92 -13.84 -11.61
N ASN A 175 -13.80 -13.41 -10.70
CA ASN A 175 -15.22 -13.25 -11.00
C ASN A 175 -15.47 -12.01 -11.86
N LEU A 176 -14.51 -11.08 -11.87
CA LEU A 176 -14.42 -10.10 -12.95
C LEU A 176 -13.96 -10.87 -14.17
N ASN A 177 -14.91 -11.18 -15.07
CA ASN A 177 -14.63 -11.85 -16.34
C ASN A 177 -13.50 -11.12 -17.08
N ALA A 178 -12.25 -11.54 -16.86
CA ALA A 178 -11.05 -10.95 -17.47
C ALA A 178 -11.13 -11.01 -19.02
N ARG A 179 -11.95 -11.93 -19.55
CA ARG A 179 -12.28 -12.05 -20.97
C ARG A 179 -13.27 -11.01 -21.51
N HIS A 180 -14.16 -10.46 -20.67
CA HIS A 180 -15.15 -9.45 -21.10
C HIS A 180 -14.66 -8.01 -20.94
N LEU A 181 -13.71 -7.75 -20.04
CA LEU A 181 -13.17 -6.41 -19.82
C LEU A 181 -11.88 -6.13 -20.61
N GLY A 182 -11.34 -7.11 -21.35
CA GLY A 182 -10.06 -6.98 -22.04
C GLY A 182 -8.89 -6.68 -21.09
N LEU A 183 -9.08 -6.90 -19.79
CA LEU A 183 -8.10 -6.56 -18.77
C LEU A 183 -6.93 -7.55 -18.88
N GLY A 184 -5.75 -6.99 -19.12
CA GLY A 184 -4.52 -7.74 -19.33
C GLY A 184 -4.05 -8.52 -18.10
N LYS A 185 -2.81 -9.03 -18.18
CA LYS A 185 -2.15 -9.64 -17.02
C LYS A 185 -1.85 -8.55 -15.96
N PRO A 186 -1.84 -8.89 -14.65
CA PRO A 186 -1.33 -7.99 -13.62
C PRO A 186 0.10 -7.56 -13.96
N PHE A 187 0.40 -6.30 -13.71
CA PHE A 187 1.72 -5.72 -13.91
C PHE A 187 2.05 -4.77 -12.75
N LEU A 188 3.34 -4.54 -12.52
CA LEU A 188 3.76 -3.54 -11.55
C LEU A 188 3.54 -2.16 -12.15
N TRP A 189 2.73 -1.34 -11.50
CA TRP A 189 2.55 0.04 -11.90
C TRP A 189 3.88 0.78 -11.79
N VAL A 190 4.25 1.57 -12.79
CA VAL A 190 5.42 2.45 -12.69
C VAL A 190 4.89 3.85 -12.45
N MET A 191 5.21 4.42 -11.29
CA MET A 191 4.88 5.81 -11.00
C MET A 191 5.53 6.73 -12.04
N PRO A 192 4.78 7.63 -12.69
CA PRO A 192 5.39 8.67 -13.50
C PRO A 192 6.28 9.51 -12.60
N THR A 193 7.60 9.46 -12.80
CA THR A 193 8.49 10.42 -12.16
C THR A 193 8.13 11.78 -12.73
N SER A 194 7.62 12.69 -11.90
CA SER A 194 7.45 14.07 -12.31
C SER A 194 8.83 14.61 -12.69
N ASN A 195 9.12 14.70 -13.99
CA ASN A 195 10.26 15.47 -14.48
C ASN A 195 9.96 16.95 -14.21
N HIS A 196 10.22 17.39 -12.98
CA HIS A 196 10.38 18.80 -12.61
C HIS A 196 11.88 19.05 -12.44
N ALA A 197 12.60 18.95 -13.55
CA ALA A 197 14.01 19.30 -13.62
C ALA A 197 14.39 20.04 -14.92
N ASP A 198 13.41 20.59 -15.66
CA ASP A 198 13.64 21.39 -16.87
C ASP A 198 12.96 22.77 -16.76
N ASP A 199 13.13 23.44 -15.61
CA ASP A 199 12.89 24.89 -15.48
C ASP A 199 13.90 25.45 -14.47
N ILE A 200 15.20 25.28 -14.76
CA ILE A 200 16.22 26.18 -14.25
C ILE A 200 16.23 27.35 -15.23
N MET A 201 15.63 28.45 -14.81
CA MET A 201 15.66 29.71 -15.54
C MET A 201 17.11 30.12 -15.78
N ASP A 202 17.41 30.38 -17.05
CA ASP A 202 18.55 31.17 -17.50
C ASP A 202 18.48 32.55 -16.83
N GLY A 203 19.12 32.65 -15.66
CA GLY A 203 19.49 33.91 -15.04
C GLY A 203 20.89 34.28 -15.52
N GLU A 204 20.95 34.96 -16.66
CA GLU A 204 22.08 35.82 -17.00
C GLU A 204 22.19 36.88 -15.90
N ASP A 205 23.27 36.86 -15.12
CA ASP A 205 23.79 38.05 -14.47
C ASP A 205 25.32 37.99 -14.53
N GLU A 206 25.85 38.80 -15.44
CA GLU A 206 27.20 39.33 -15.40
C GLU A 206 27.42 40.03 -14.05
N ASP A 207 28.45 39.65 -13.31
CA ASP A 207 29.37 40.66 -12.78
C ASP A 207 30.69 40.01 -12.33
N GLY A 208 31.77 40.56 -12.88
CA GLY A 208 33.13 40.14 -12.55
C GLY A 208 33.47 40.49 -11.11
N ASN A 209 34.12 39.56 -10.42
CA ASN A 209 35.03 39.95 -9.37
C ASN A 209 36.25 39.03 -9.26
N GLU A 210 37.38 39.70 -9.17
CA GLU A 210 38.77 39.25 -9.16
C GLU A 210 39.09 38.03 -8.28
N LEU A 211 39.90 37.14 -8.86
CA LEU A 211 40.78 36.20 -8.16
C LEU A 211 41.73 36.94 -7.20
N PRO A 212 42.03 36.35 -6.03
CA PRO A 212 43.38 36.45 -5.49
C PRO A 212 44.09 35.09 -5.50
N ALA A 213 45.37 35.18 -5.85
CA ALA A 213 46.31 34.12 -6.10
C ALA A 213 46.60 33.18 -4.91
N ALA A 214 46.97 31.95 -5.25
CA ALA A 214 47.52 30.94 -4.35
C ALA A 214 48.90 31.33 -3.78
N PRO A 215 49.25 30.87 -2.56
CA PRO A 215 50.62 30.66 -2.17
C PRO A 215 51.03 29.17 -2.27
N ARG A 216 52.24 28.99 -2.82
CA ARG A 216 52.99 27.74 -2.99
C ARG A 216 53.47 27.14 -1.65
N ALA A 217 53.41 25.81 -1.61
CA ALA A 217 54.38 24.83 -1.10
C ALA A 217 55.04 25.00 0.29
N ALA A 218 54.93 23.94 1.10
CA ALA A 218 56.02 23.46 1.95
C ALA A 218 56.01 21.92 2.00
N ILE A 219 57.15 21.35 1.60
CA ILE A 219 57.57 19.96 1.70
C ILE A 219 58.29 19.80 3.05
N GLN A 220 57.97 18.76 3.85
CA GLN A 220 58.87 18.08 4.82
C GLN A 220 58.37 16.62 4.94
N HIS A 221 59.09 15.62 4.41
CA HIS A 221 60.13 14.78 5.08
C HIS A 221 59.60 14.07 6.35
N GLU A 222 59.32 12.77 6.23
CA GLU A 222 60.14 11.65 6.79
C GLU A 222 59.96 11.50 8.31
N ASP A 223 59.47 10.34 8.77
CA ASP A 223 60.31 9.46 9.61
C ASP A 223 59.74 8.03 9.74
N GLU A 224 60.67 7.11 9.88
CA GLU A 224 60.58 5.66 10.02
C GLU A 224 60.15 5.22 11.45
N GLY A 225 59.92 3.91 11.62
CA GLY A 225 59.87 3.23 12.91
C GLY A 225 58.84 2.11 12.92
N ASP A 226 59.15 0.92 12.40
CA ASP A 226 59.77 -0.22 13.11
C ASP A 226 59.25 -0.46 14.54
N GLY A 227 58.78 -1.68 14.80
CA GLY A 227 58.21 -2.01 16.10
C GLY A 227 57.51 -3.37 16.24
N ARG A 228 58.21 -4.43 15.87
CA ARG A 228 58.09 -5.82 16.37
C ARG A 228 57.12 -6.14 17.55
N ARG A 229 56.52 -7.33 17.42
CA ARG A 229 56.43 -8.45 18.40
C ARG A 229 55.25 -8.51 19.41
N SER A 230 54.52 -9.63 19.26
CA SER A 230 54.37 -10.73 20.23
C SER A 230 53.18 -10.77 21.20
N LEU A 231 52.61 -12.00 21.28
CA LEU A 231 51.79 -12.63 22.35
C LEU A 231 50.31 -12.17 22.34
N LEU A 232 49.29 -13.02 22.20
CA LEU A 232 49.06 -14.43 22.52
C LEU A 232 48.10 -15.07 21.51
#